data_AF-A0A7V8E180-F1
#
_entry.id   AF-A0A7V8E180-F1
#
_cell.length_a   1.000
_cell.length_b   1.000
_cell.length_c   1.000
_cell.angle_alpha   90.00
_cell.angle_beta   90.00
_cell.angle_gamma   90.00
#
_symmetry.space_group_name_H-M   'P 1'
#
loop_
_entity.id
_entity.type
_entity.pdbx_description
1 polymer ?
#
loop_
_entity_poly.entity_id
_entity_poly.type
_entity_poly.pdbx_seq_one_letter_code
_entity_poly.pdbx_strand_id
1 'polypeptide(L)'
;ALTTKLTEAEAARLHAAVRQSLLEWTDRLRAGSGDSFPEGVTAFRAEMAVHGRFRKPCPACGAPVQRIVKADNETNYCPRCQTGGRILADRSLSRLLKGDWPRTLEEME
;
A
#
# COMPACT_ATOMS: atom_id res chain seq x y z
N ALA A 1 -12.93 -5.70 0.98
CA ALA A 1 -14.15 -4.89 0.85
C ALA A 1 -14.56 -4.94 -0.62
N LEU A 2 -15.84 -5.19 -0.93
CA LEU A 2 -16.34 -5.19 -2.30
C LEU A 2 -16.34 -3.75 -2.84
N THR A 3 -16.00 -3.59 -4.11
CA THR A 3 -15.79 -2.32 -4.85
C THR A 3 -17.00 -1.38 -4.86
N THR A 4 -18.15 -1.80 -4.34
CA THR A 4 -19.43 -1.06 -4.32
C THR A 4 -19.54 -0.01 -3.23
N LYS A 5 -18.51 0.17 -2.38
CA LYS A 5 -18.55 1.13 -1.26
C LYS A 5 -17.94 2.50 -1.56
N LEU A 6 -17.38 2.71 -2.75
CA LEU A 6 -16.79 3.99 -3.12
C LEU A 6 -17.87 4.94 -3.61
N THR A 7 -17.86 6.16 -3.10
CA THR A 7 -18.60 7.29 -3.69
C THR A 7 -18.02 7.64 -5.06
N GLU A 8 -18.78 8.34 -5.90
CA GLU A 8 -18.28 8.81 -7.21
C GLU A 8 -17.02 9.67 -7.08
N ALA A 9 -16.99 10.55 -6.07
CA ALA A 9 -15.83 11.38 -5.77
C ALA A 9 -14.61 10.55 -5.37
N GLU A 10 -14.78 9.48 -4.57
CA GLU A 10 -13.69 8.56 -4.23
C GLU A 10 -13.20 7.78 -5.43
N ALA A 11 -14.11 7.29 -6.27
CA ALA A 11 -13.77 6.58 -7.49
C ALA A 11 -12.99 7.47 -8.46
N ALA A 12 -13.41 8.73 -8.64
CA ALA A 12 -12.71 9.71 -9.45
C ALA A 12 -11.29 10.01 -8.92
N ARG A 13 -11.15 10.20 -7.60
CA ARG A 13 -9.83 10.40 -6.96
C ARG A 13 -8.93 9.17 -7.14
N LEU A 14 -9.47 7.97 -6.95
CA LEU A 14 -8.72 6.72 -7.16
C LEU A 14 -8.26 6.59 -8.61
N HIS A 15 -9.14 6.84 -9.58
CA HIS A 15 -8.80 6.80 -11.00
C HIS A 15 -7.68 7.79 -11.34
N ALA A 16 -7.77 9.03 -10.85
CA ALA A 16 -6.72 10.03 -11.03
C ALA A 16 -5.38 9.57 -10.43
N ALA A 17 -5.39 9.06 -9.19
CA ALA A 17 -4.19 8.58 -8.50
C ALA A 17 -3.53 7.39 -9.22
N VAL A 18 -4.33 6.45 -9.76
CA VAL A 18 -3.81 5.33 -10.56
C VAL A 18 -3.08 5.83 -11.79
N ARG A 19 -3.71 6.75 -12.55
CA ARG A 19 -3.10 7.32 -13.76
C ARG A 19 -1.81 8.07 -13.43
N GLN A 20 -1.84 8.92 -12.40
CA GLN A 20 -0.66 9.68 -11.97
C GLN A 20 0.48 8.76 -11.56
N SER A 21 0.21 7.72 -10.78
CA SER A 21 1.23 6.76 -10.34
C SER A 21 1.86 6.01 -11.53
N LEU A 22 1.04 5.57 -12.49
CA LEU A 22 1.53 4.87 -13.69
C LEU A 22 2.40 5.78 -14.56
N LEU A 23 1.97 7.02 -14.78
CA LEU A 23 2.74 8.00 -15.56
C LEU A 23 4.07 8.33 -14.87
N GLU A 24 4.02 8.67 -13.58
CA GLU A 24 5.22 8.99 -12.81
C GLU A 24 6.26 7.87 -12.86
N TRP A 25 5.83 6.62 -12.61
CA TRP A 25 6.75 5.49 -12.64
C TRP A 25 7.25 5.18 -14.06
N THR A 26 6.42 5.33 -15.08
CA THR A 26 6.86 5.17 -16.47
C THR A 26 7.95 6.18 -16.80
N ASP A 27 7.76 7.44 -16.43
CA ASP A 27 8.73 8.51 -16.70
C ASP A 27 10.03 8.31 -15.92
N ARG A 28 9.94 7.94 -14.63
CA ARG A 28 11.13 7.59 -13.82
C ARG A 28 11.94 6.45 -14.44
N LEU A 29 11.26 5.40 -14.92
CA LEU A 29 11.94 4.25 -15.52
C LEU A 29 12.58 4.62 -16.87
N ARG A 30 11.89 5.37 -17.72
CA ARG A 30 12.45 5.88 -18.98
C ARG A 30 13.68 6.76 -18.73
N ALA A 31 13.59 7.68 -17.78
CA ALA A 31 14.72 8.54 -17.41
C ALA A 31 15.92 7.73 -16.88
N GLY A 32 15.66 6.69 -16.07
CA GLY A 32 16.71 5.82 -15.54
C GLY A 32 17.37 4.92 -16.59
N SER A 33 16.66 4.53 -17.65
CA SER A 33 17.19 3.66 -18.71
C SER A 33 17.76 4.42 -19.91
N GLY A 34 17.42 5.71 -20.08
CA GLY A 34 17.81 6.51 -21.23
C GLY A 34 17.34 5.87 -22.54
N ASP A 35 18.26 5.71 -23.49
CA ASP A 35 17.98 5.08 -24.80
C ASP A 35 18.00 3.55 -24.77
N SER A 36 18.34 2.95 -23.62
CA SER A 36 18.42 1.49 -23.48
C SER A 36 17.09 0.87 -23.02
N PHE A 37 16.93 -0.44 -23.24
CA PHE A 37 15.82 -1.18 -22.66
C PHE A 37 16.07 -1.43 -21.16
N PRO A 38 15.09 -1.23 -20.26
CA PRO A 38 15.29 -1.45 -18.83
C PRO A 38 15.63 -2.91 -18.51
N GLU A 39 16.81 -3.14 -17.95
CA GLU A 39 17.20 -4.43 -17.36
C GLU A 39 17.01 -4.41 -15.83
N GLY A 40 16.88 -5.59 -15.20
CA GLY A 40 16.75 -5.67 -13.74
C GLY A 40 15.45 -5.08 -13.18
N VAL A 41 14.35 -5.16 -13.94
CA VAL A 41 13.05 -4.62 -13.51
C VAL A 41 12.57 -5.33 -12.24
N THR A 42 12.39 -4.55 -11.18
CA THR A 42 11.86 -4.99 -9.89
C THR A 42 10.58 -4.25 -9.53
N ALA A 43 9.67 -4.96 -8.85
CA ALA A 43 8.49 -4.38 -8.21
C ALA A 43 8.84 -3.65 -6.90
N PHE A 44 10.00 -3.94 -6.30
CA PHE A 44 10.42 -3.38 -5.02
C PHE A 44 11.43 -2.25 -5.23
N ARG A 45 11.01 -1.02 -4.92
CA ARG A 45 11.80 0.20 -5.10
C ARG A 45 11.73 1.07 -3.86
N ALA A 46 12.84 1.70 -3.49
CA ALA A 46 12.94 2.48 -2.24
C ALA A 46 12.01 3.71 -2.25
N GLU A 47 11.69 4.21 -3.44
CA GLU A 47 10.84 5.37 -3.68
C GLU A 47 9.34 5.03 -3.55
N MET A 48 8.97 3.75 -3.46
CA MET A 48 7.58 3.37 -3.22
C MET A 48 7.09 3.92 -1.87
N ALA A 49 5.86 4.42 -1.82
CA ALA A 49 5.31 4.99 -0.59
C ALA A 49 5.03 3.92 0.47
N VAL A 50 4.43 2.80 0.06
CA VAL A 50 4.01 1.71 0.97
C VAL A 50 4.37 0.31 0.47
N HIS A 51 4.42 0.07 -0.84
CA HIS A 51 4.69 -1.26 -1.40
C HIS A 51 6.09 -1.76 -0.99
N GLY A 52 6.16 -2.95 -0.40
CA GLY A 52 7.41 -3.53 0.13
C GLY A 52 7.95 -2.84 1.38
N ARG A 53 7.16 -1.96 2.02
CA ARG A 53 7.61 -1.12 3.14
C ARG A 53 6.97 -1.45 4.48
N PHE A 54 6.53 -2.70 4.69
CA PHE A 54 5.96 -3.14 5.96
C PHE A 54 6.85 -2.75 7.17
N ARG A 55 6.24 -2.19 8.22
CA ARG A 55 6.86 -1.63 9.43
C ARG A 55 7.77 -0.41 9.23
N LYS A 56 7.97 0.07 8.01
CA LYS A 56 8.69 1.33 7.76
C LYS A 56 7.74 2.52 7.96
N PRO A 57 8.26 3.71 8.28
CA PRO A 57 7.44 4.89 8.46
C PRO A 57 6.78 5.30 7.14
N CYS A 58 5.49 5.61 7.20
CA CYS A 58 4.76 6.21 6.10
C CYS A 58 5.36 7.59 5.78
N PRO A 59 5.67 7.90 4.50
CA PRO A 59 6.26 9.18 4.13
C PRO A 59 5.34 10.39 4.39
N ALA A 60 4.03 10.17 4.51
CA ALA A 60 3.06 11.26 4.73
C ALA A 60 2.80 11.55 6.21
N CYS A 61 2.80 10.53 7.09
CA CYS A 61 2.37 10.70 8.49
C CYS A 61 3.25 10.00 9.52
N GLY A 62 4.34 9.35 9.13
CA GLY A 62 5.26 8.64 10.03
C GLY A 62 4.76 7.31 10.59
N ALA A 63 3.45 7.04 10.59
CA ALA A 63 2.89 5.80 11.12
C ALA A 63 3.48 4.55 10.42
N PRO A 64 3.67 3.44 11.14
CA PRO A 64 4.23 2.22 10.56
C PRO A 64 3.28 1.65 9.50
N VAL A 65 3.80 1.46 8.28
CA VAL A 65 3.08 0.81 7.18
C VAL A 65 2.73 -0.61 7.57
N GLN A 66 1.49 -1.01 7.30
CA GLN A 66 0.97 -2.33 7.59
C GLN A 66 0.81 -3.15 6.32
N ARG A 67 0.59 -4.45 6.49
CA ARG A 67 0.32 -5.36 5.39
C ARG A 67 -0.90 -6.23 5.67
N ILE A 68 -1.51 -6.71 4.60
CA ILE A 68 -2.41 -7.85 4.61
C ILE A 68 -1.94 -8.86 3.57
N VAL A 69 -2.03 -10.14 3.92
CA VAL A 69 -1.77 -11.24 3.00
C VAL A 69 -3.09 -11.92 2.63
N LYS A 70 -3.34 -12.11 1.33
CA LYS A 70 -4.48 -12.86 0.79
C LYS A 70 -4.02 -13.79 -0.33
N ALA A 71 -4.06 -15.09 -0.06
CA ALA A 71 -3.48 -16.11 -0.94
C ALA A 71 -2.03 -15.71 -1.27
N ASP A 72 -1.67 -15.66 -2.55
CA ASP A 72 -0.31 -15.37 -2.98
C ASP A 72 -0.01 -13.86 -3.11
N ASN A 73 -0.94 -12.99 -2.69
CA ASN A 73 -0.81 -11.55 -2.80
C ASN A 73 -0.61 -10.87 -1.45
N GLU A 74 0.34 -9.94 -1.40
CA GLU A 74 0.53 -9.01 -0.29
C GLU A 74 0.06 -7.60 -0.71
N THR A 75 -0.62 -6.91 0.20
CA THR A 75 -0.99 -5.49 0.03
C THR A 75 -0.47 -4.70 1.21
N ASN A 76 0.30 -3.65 0.94
CA ASN A 76 0.78 -2.73 1.96
C ASN A 76 -0.05 -1.44 1.96
N TYR A 77 -0.26 -0.86 3.14
CA TYR A 77 -1.06 0.34 3.33
C TYR A 77 -0.64 1.10 4.59
N CYS A 78 -0.94 2.39 4.65
CA CYS A 78 -0.83 3.17 5.88
C CYS A 78 -2.19 3.18 6.62
N PRO A 79 -2.27 2.70 7.88
CA PRO A 79 -3.54 2.70 8.61
C PRO A 79 -4.10 4.11 8.82
N ARG A 80 -3.24 5.06 9.18
CA ARG A 80 -3.66 6.44 9.46
C ARG A 80 -4.19 7.14 8.21
N CYS A 81 -3.47 7.04 7.08
CA CYS A 81 -3.84 7.73 5.85
C CYS A 81 -5.00 7.07 5.07
N GLN A 82 -5.13 5.74 5.13
CA GLN A 82 -6.01 5.01 4.19
C GLN A 82 -7.22 4.35 4.87
N THR A 83 -7.17 4.09 6.17
CA THR A 83 -8.22 3.36 6.89
C THR A 83 -8.65 4.03 8.18
N GLY A 84 -8.29 5.31 8.37
CA GLY A 84 -8.67 6.08 9.56
C GLY A 84 -8.13 5.49 10.87
N GLY A 85 -6.95 4.86 10.82
CA GLY A 85 -6.31 4.19 11.96
C GLY A 85 -6.68 2.71 12.10
N ARG A 86 -7.64 2.18 11.34
CA ARG A 86 -8.05 0.78 11.45
C ARG A 86 -7.00 -0.19 10.88
N ILE A 87 -6.66 -1.22 11.64
CA ILE A 87 -5.86 -2.36 11.17
C ILE A 87 -6.77 -3.35 10.44
N LEU A 88 -6.45 -3.60 9.18
CA LEU A 88 -7.12 -4.61 8.37
C LEU A 88 -6.67 -6.01 8.81
N ALA A 89 -7.63 -6.94 8.89
CA ALA A 89 -7.35 -8.32 9.27
C ALA A 89 -6.43 -9.01 8.25
N ASP A 90 -5.22 -9.33 8.67
CA ASP A 90 -4.32 -10.21 7.93
C ASP A 90 -4.83 -11.65 8.08
N ARG A 91 -5.23 -12.31 6.98
CA ARG A 91 -5.86 -13.65 7.07
C ARG A 91 -5.01 -14.68 7.81
N SER A 92 -3.68 -14.57 7.75
CA SER A 92 -2.77 -15.53 8.39
C SER A 92 -2.67 -15.26 9.88
N LEU A 93 -2.29 -14.04 10.27
CA LEU A 93 -2.04 -13.68 11.66
C LEU A 93 -3.33 -13.47 12.45
N SER A 94 -4.37 -12.86 11.87
CA SER A 94 -5.66 -12.71 12.55
C SER A 94 -6.34 -14.06 12.82
N ARG A 95 -6.10 -15.07 11.98
CA ARG A 95 -6.59 -16.44 12.23
C ARG A 95 -5.83 -17.11 13.38
N LEU A 96 -4.54 -16.82 13.52
CA LEU A 96 -3.71 -17.34 14.61
C LEU A 96 -4.05 -16.65 15.93
N LEU A 97 -4.09 -15.31 15.94
CA LEU A 97 -4.24 -14.47 17.13
C LEU A 97 -5.70 -14.26 17.54
N LYS A 98 -6.67 -14.49 16.64
CA LYS A 98 -8.11 -14.41 16.91
C LYS A 98 -8.50 -13.08 17.58
N GLY A 99 -8.93 -13.12 18.85
CA GLY A 99 -9.36 -11.96 19.62
C GLY A 99 -8.24 -11.00 19.98
N ASP A 100 -7.00 -11.48 19.96
CA ASP A 100 -5.80 -10.70 20.29
C ASP A 100 -5.25 -9.94 19.07
N TRP A 101 -5.92 -10.03 17.92
CA TRP A 101 -5.52 -9.28 16.73
C TRP A 101 -5.85 -7.78 16.91
N PRO A 102 -4.87 -6.87 16.78
CA PRO A 102 -5.11 -5.45 16.95
C PRO A 102 -6.07 -4.93 15.87
N ARG A 103 -7.01 -4.08 16.29
CA ARG A 103 -8.05 -3.47 15.47
C ARG A 103 -7.71 -2.03 15.12
N THR A 104 -6.91 -1.35 15.94
CA THR A 104 -6.45 0.03 15.69
C THR A 104 -4.93 0.12 15.75
N LEU A 105 -4.41 1.23 15.24
CA LEU A 105 -2.98 1.51 15.27
C LEU A 105 -2.46 1.67 16.71
N GLU A 106 -3.27 2.23 17.59
CA GLU A 106 -2.97 2.45 19.01
C GLU A 106 -2.85 1.12 19.78
N GLU A 107 -3.64 0.11 19.42
CA GLU A 107 -3.55 -1.24 20.02
C GLU A 107 -2.27 -2.00 19.61
N MET A 108 -1.47 -1.47 18.67
CA MET A 108 -0.20 -2.07 18.24
C MET A 108 1.02 -1.56 19.01
N GLU A 109 0.88 -0.47 19.76
CA GLU A 109 1.93 0.14 20.60
C GLU A 109 1.99 -0.52 21.98
#